data_AF-A0A8S4BXF4-F1
#
_entry.id   AF-A0A8S4BXF4-F1
#
_cell.length_a   1.000
_cell.length_b   1.000
_cell.length_c   1.000
_cell.angle_alpha   90.00
_cell.angle_beta   90.00
_cell.angle_gamma   90.00
#
_symmetry.space_group_name_H-M   'P 1'
#
loop_
_entity.id
_entity.type
_entity.pdbx_description
1 polymer ?
#
loop_
_entity_poly.entity_id
_entity_poly.type
_entity_poly.pdbx_seq_one_letter_code
_entity_poly.pdbx_strand_id
1 'polypeptide(L)'
;MTDKSLLIKKYPNRRLYNTATSNYVTLDDIRQLIKRGYDVEVVDVKTGEDLTKLTLIQIVLEQQQNGYELLPLEFLKQLIKLQDHNMGKIFNDYIKLSMEYFIKHSSYMENLMKSSTNQTYVFDYWNQNINMLNQQNINFMQMALSAINMFNTNKNK
;
A
#
# COMPACT_ATOMS: atom_id res chain seq x y z
N MET A 1 -9.56 7.13 -17.43
CA MET A 1 -10.90 6.94 -18.05
C MET A 1 -11.35 5.54 -17.68
N THR A 2 -12.28 5.26 -16.78
CA THR A 2 -13.26 6.01 -16.00
C THR A 2 -13.16 5.52 -14.55
N ASP A 3 -12.49 6.26 -13.66
CA ASP A 3 -12.48 5.93 -12.22
C ASP A 3 -13.81 6.35 -11.63
N LYS A 4 -14.82 5.51 -11.82
CA LYS A 4 -16.07 5.64 -11.09
C LYS A 4 -15.78 5.16 -9.68
N SER A 5 -15.34 6.08 -8.82
CA SER A 5 -15.17 5.83 -7.40
C SER A 5 -16.46 5.22 -6.85
N LEU A 6 -16.33 4.06 -6.22
CA LEU A 6 -17.44 3.31 -5.64
C LEU A 6 -17.61 3.72 -4.19
N LEU A 7 -18.71 4.39 -3.90
CA LEU A 7 -19.08 4.73 -2.53
C LEU A 7 -19.71 3.52 -1.83
N ILE A 8 -19.08 3.11 -0.74
CA ILE A 8 -19.56 2.10 0.21
C ILE A 8 -20.04 2.79 1.47
N LYS A 9 -21.27 2.47 1.87
CA LYS A 9 -21.89 2.98 3.10
C LYS A 9 -21.76 1.97 4.23
N LYS A 10 -21.13 2.35 5.32
CA LYS A 10 -21.01 1.55 6.54
C LYS A 10 -22.13 1.90 7.52
N TYR A 11 -22.84 0.87 7.97
CA TYR A 11 -23.92 0.99 8.95
C TYR A 11 -23.49 0.48 10.33
N PRO A 12 -24.12 0.95 11.43
CA PRO A 12 -23.75 0.59 12.80
C PRO A 12 -23.73 -0.92 13.10
N ASN A 13 -24.53 -1.72 12.39
CA ASN A 13 -24.58 -3.17 12.53
C ASN A 13 -23.46 -3.89 11.74
N ARG A 14 -22.32 -3.22 11.52
CA ARG A 14 -21.16 -3.69 10.74
C ARG A 14 -21.43 -3.99 9.26
N ARG A 15 -22.60 -3.64 8.73
CA ARG A 15 -22.93 -3.88 7.33
C ARG A 15 -22.30 -2.83 6.41
N LEU A 16 -21.85 -3.27 5.24
CA LEU A 16 -21.32 -2.44 4.18
C LEU A 16 -22.26 -2.58 2.97
N TYR A 17 -22.62 -1.46 2.36
CA TYR A 17 -23.50 -1.43 1.18
C TYR A 17 -22.83 -0.67 0.04
N ASN A 18 -22.76 -1.28 -1.13
CA ASN A 18 -22.32 -0.61 -2.34
C ASN A 18 -23.48 0.24 -2.89
N THR A 19 -23.26 1.54 -3.01
CA THR A 19 -24.30 2.48 -3.49
C THR A 19 -24.60 2.35 -4.98
N ALA A 20 -23.67 1.84 -5.78
CA ALA A 20 -23.87 1.65 -7.22
C ALA A 20 -24.74 0.42 -7.53
N THR A 21 -24.64 -0.64 -6.73
CA THR A 21 -25.44 -1.87 -6.89
C THR A 21 -26.57 -2.00 -5.88
N SER A 22 -26.61 -1.12 -4.87
CA SER A 22 -27.55 -1.15 -3.74
C SER A 22 -27.56 -2.46 -2.94
N ASN A 23 -26.45 -3.21 -2.99
CA ASN A 23 -26.35 -4.52 -2.37
C ASN A 23 -25.35 -4.54 -1.20
N TYR A 24 -25.58 -5.48 -0.29
CA TYR A 24 -24.64 -5.81 0.77
C TYR A 24 -23.32 -6.30 0.16
N VAL A 25 -22.20 -5.85 0.71
CA VAL A 25 -20.85 -6.28 0.33
C VAL A 25 -20.04 -6.64 1.58
N THR A 26 -19.11 -7.57 1.41
CA THR A 26 -18.14 -7.95 2.43
C THR A 26 -16.83 -7.19 2.23
N LEU A 27 -15.91 -7.30 3.19
CA LEU A 27 -14.55 -6.78 3.05
C LEU A 27 -13.78 -7.48 1.92
N ASP A 28 -14.07 -8.76 1.67
CA ASP A 28 -13.49 -9.50 0.54
C ASP A 28 -14.00 -8.96 -0.81
N ASP A 29 -15.29 -8.63 -0.90
CA ASP A 29 -15.84 -8.01 -2.12
C ASP A 29 -15.15 -6.68 -2.43
N ILE A 30 -14.94 -5.84 -1.39
CA ILE A 30 -14.22 -4.57 -1.53
C ILE A 30 -12.79 -4.80 -2.00
N ARG A 31 -12.08 -5.78 -1.42
CA ARG A 31 -10.74 -6.19 -1.87
C ARG A 31 -10.76 -6.55 -3.36
N GLN A 32 -11.74 -7.34 -3.80
CA GLN A 32 -11.84 -7.78 -5.19
C GLN A 32 -12.18 -6.63 -6.14
N LEU A 33 -12.96 -5.65 -5.71
CA LEU A 33 -13.19 -4.41 -6.47
C LEU A 33 -11.89 -3.63 -6.66
N ILE A 34 -11.10 -3.43 -5.61
CA ILE A 34 -9.81 -2.73 -5.69
C ILE A 34 -8.84 -3.48 -6.60
N LYS A 35 -8.78 -4.82 -6.52
CA LYS A 35 -7.97 -5.64 -7.42
C LYS A 35 -8.37 -5.53 -8.90
N ARG A 36 -9.64 -5.21 -9.18
CA ARG A 36 -10.14 -4.94 -10.54
C ARG A 36 -9.85 -3.51 -11.00
N GLY A 37 -9.22 -2.69 -10.17
CA GLY A 37 -8.85 -1.30 -10.47
C GLY A 37 -9.91 -0.26 -10.12
N TYR A 38 -10.94 -0.62 -9.33
CA TYR A 38 -11.90 0.38 -8.85
C TYR A 38 -11.33 1.16 -7.66
N ASP A 39 -11.49 2.48 -7.69
CA ASP A 39 -11.35 3.31 -6.50
C ASP A 39 -12.56 3.13 -5.56
N VAL A 40 -12.32 3.05 -4.26
CA VAL A 40 -13.35 2.75 -3.26
C VAL A 40 -13.27 3.74 -2.11
N GLU A 41 -14.40 4.39 -1.84
CA GLU A 41 -14.59 5.27 -0.68
C GLU A 41 -15.54 4.60 0.31
N VAL A 42 -15.22 4.63 1.60
CA VAL A 42 -16.07 4.05 2.65
C VAL A 42 -16.47 5.13 3.64
N VAL A 43 -17.77 5.38 3.78
CA VAL A 43 -18.31 6.44 4.65
C VAL A 43 -19.25 5.86 5.71
N ASP A 44 -19.12 6.31 6.96
CA ASP A 44 -20.08 6.01 8.01
C ASP A 44 -21.41 6.73 7.77
N VAL A 45 -22.51 5.98 7.73
CA VAL A 45 -23.83 6.55 7.44
C VAL A 45 -24.35 7.44 8.57
N LYS A 46 -23.96 7.17 9.81
CA LYS A 46 -24.44 7.91 10.98
C LYS A 46 -23.66 9.20 11.18
N THR A 47 -22.34 9.17 11.01
CA THR A 47 -21.47 10.32 11.31
C THR A 47 -21.02 11.07 10.06
N GLY A 48 -21.07 10.44 8.87
CA GLY A 48 -20.49 10.99 7.64
C GLY A 48 -18.96 10.91 7.61
N GLU A 49 -18.34 10.22 8.56
CA GLU A 49 -16.88 10.09 8.65
C GLU A 49 -16.32 9.23 7.50
N ASP A 50 -15.21 9.67 6.92
CA ASP A 50 -14.43 8.86 5.97
C ASP A 50 -13.69 7.74 6.72
N LEU A 51 -14.15 6.52 6.51
CA LEU A 51 -13.60 5.29 7.06
C LEU A 51 -12.77 4.51 6.05
N THR A 52 -12.46 5.08 4.89
CA THR A 52 -11.74 4.41 3.79
C THR A 52 -10.43 3.82 4.30
N LYS A 53 -9.57 4.65 4.91
CA LYS A 53 -8.26 4.21 5.42
C LYS A 53 -8.39 3.06 6.43
N LEU A 54 -9.31 3.17 7.39
CA LEU A 54 -9.51 2.16 8.43
C LEU A 54 -10.02 0.84 7.83
N THR A 55 -10.93 0.92 6.86
CA THR A 55 -11.50 -0.25 6.18
C THR A 55 -10.43 -0.96 5.35
N LEU A 56 -9.59 -0.22 4.62
CA LEU A 56 -8.47 -0.80 3.86
C LEU A 56 -7.44 -1.47 4.77
N ILE A 57 -7.12 -0.89 5.93
CA ILE A 57 -6.24 -1.53 6.93
C ILE A 57 -6.86 -2.86 7.40
N GLN A 58 -8.16 -2.87 7.71
CA GLN A 58 -8.85 -4.10 8.11
C GLN A 58 -8.76 -5.18 7.04
N ILE A 59 -8.97 -4.83 5.77
CA ILE A 59 -8.82 -5.78 4.64
C ILE A 59 -7.41 -6.37 4.61
N VAL A 60 -6.36 -5.55 4.74
CA VAL A 60 -4.96 -6.03 4.73
C VAL A 60 -4.71 -6.99 5.90
N LEU A 61 -5.22 -6.69 7.09
CA LEU A 61 -5.07 -7.54 8.28
C LEU A 61 -5.77 -8.90 8.12
N GLU A 62 -6.96 -8.95 7.52
CA GLU A 62 -7.67 -10.21 7.26
C GLU A 62 -6.91 -11.10 6.25
N GLN A 63 -6.14 -10.52 5.33
CA GLN A 63 -5.33 -11.29 4.38
C GLN A 63 -4.08 -11.93 5.02
N GLN A 64 -3.51 -11.33 6.07
CA GLN A 64 -2.34 -11.89 6.78
C GLN A 64 -2.63 -13.26 7.39
N GLN A 65 -3.85 -13.46 7.90
CA GLN A 65 -4.25 -14.73 8.53
C GLN A 65 -4.31 -15.90 7.55
N ASN A 66 -4.32 -15.62 6.23
CA ASN A 66 -4.37 -16.62 5.17
C ASN A 66 -2.98 -17.02 4.61
N GLY A 67 -1.89 -16.74 5.34
CA GLY A 67 -0.54 -17.23 5.02
C GLY A 67 0.30 -16.34 4.11
N TYR A 68 -0.16 -15.12 3.77
CA TYR A 68 0.64 -14.12 3.06
C TYR A 68 1.21 -13.10 4.04
N GLU A 69 2.50 -13.24 4.40
CA GLU A 69 3.19 -12.31 5.29
C GLU A 69 3.63 -11.02 4.54
N LEU A 70 2.67 -10.14 4.24
CA LEU A 70 2.96 -8.82 3.63
C LEU A 70 3.55 -7.79 4.61
N LEU A 71 3.42 -8.01 5.93
CA LEU A 71 3.73 -7.02 6.95
C LEU A 71 4.63 -7.64 8.04
N PRO A 72 5.95 -7.65 7.83
CA PRO A 72 6.89 -8.21 8.80
C PRO A 72 6.77 -7.53 10.17
N LEU A 73 6.96 -8.30 11.25
CA LEU A 73 6.85 -7.81 12.63
C LEU A 73 7.69 -6.55 12.90
N GLU A 74 8.92 -6.50 12.38
CA GLU A 74 9.81 -5.34 12.58
C GLU A 74 9.30 -4.09 11.88
N PHE A 75 8.62 -4.22 10.73
CA PHE A 75 7.99 -3.10 10.06
C PHE A 75 6.84 -2.53 10.90
N LEU A 76 6.00 -3.39 11.48
CA LEU A 76 4.91 -2.97 12.36
C LEU A 76 5.42 -2.23 13.61
N LYS A 77 6.51 -2.71 14.22
CA LYS A 77 7.14 -2.02 15.36
C LYS A 77 7.67 -0.64 14.96
N GLN A 78 8.29 -0.52 13.79
CA GLN A 78 8.76 0.77 13.28
C GLN A 78 7.60 1.73 12.97
N LEU A 79 6.52 1.22 12.38
CA LEU A 79 5.30 2.00 12.13
C LEU A 79 4.73 2.62 13.41
N ILE A 80 4.73 1.88 14.53
CA ILE A 80 4.26 2.39 15.81
C ILE A 80 5.19 3.49 16.33
N LYS A 81 6.52 3.26 16.33
CA LYS A 81 7.52 4.23 16.81
C LYS A 81 7.52 5.55 16.02
N LEU A 82 7.20 5.51 14.73
CA LEU A 82 7.18 6.69 13.86
C LEU A 82 5.99 7.62 14.10
N GLN A 83 4.94 7.16 14.80
CA GLN A 83 3.76 7.99 15.11
C GLN A 83 4.08 9.11 16.11
N ASP A 84 5.11 8.93 16.95
CA ASP A 84 5.52 9.88 17.98
C ASP A 84 6.50 10.95 17.47
N HIS A 85 6.90 10.88 16.20
CA HIS A 85 7.84 11.82 15.59
C HIS A 85 7.16 12.68 14.52
N ASN A 86 7.53 13.97 14.43
CA ASN A 86 7.12 14.89 13.34
C ASN A 86 7.56 14.46 11.93
N MET A 87 8.09 13.24 11.78
CA MET A 87 8.57 12.64 10.53
C MET A 87 7.48 11.87 9.77
N GLY A 88 6.23 11.87 10.24
CA GLY A 88 5.12 11.14 9.59
C GLY A 88 4.92 11.49 8.11
N LYS A 89 5.14 12.76 7.72
CA LYS A 89 5.08 13.17 6.30
C LYS A 89 6.21 12.53 5.49
N ILE A 90 7.43 12.57 6.01
CA ILE A 90 8.62 11.97 5.36
C ILE A 90 8.42 10.47 5.15
N PHE A 91 7.86 9.80 6.17
CA PHE A 91 7.56 8.39 6.09
C PHE A 91 6.52 8.08 5.00
N ASN A 92 5.41 8.84 4.94
CA ASN A 92 4.39 8.64 3.91
C ASN A 92 4.96 8.83 2.50
N ASP A 93 5.76 9.88 2.28
CA ASP A 93 6.40 10.16 0.98
C ASP A 93 7.36 9.03 0.58
N TYR A 94 8.18 8.55 1.53
CA TYR A 94 9.08 7.40 1.32
C TYR A 94 8.32 6.11 0.99
N ILE A 95 7.27 5.77 1.75
CA ILE A 95 6.48 4.55 1.52
C ILE A 95 5.79 4.58 0.16
N LYS A 96 5.17 5.71 -0.21
CA LYS A 96 4.52 5.84 -1.52
C LYS A 96 5.49 5.57 -2.65
N LEU A 97 6.62 6.28 -2.63
CA LEU A 97 7.57 6.21 -3.71
C LEU A 97 8.24 4.80 -3.75
N SER A 98 8.51 4.17 -2.58
CA SER A 98 9.11 2.83 -2.53
C SER A 98 8.13 1.74 -3.00
N MET A 99 6.83 1.90 -2.74
CA MET A 99 5.79 1.04 -3.31
C MET A 99 5.70 1.18 -4.83
N GLU A 100 5.71 2.41 -5.36
CA GLU A 100 5.74 2.65 -6.82
C GLU A 100 6.95 1.97 -7.48
N TYR A 101 8.12 2.10 -6.84
CA TYR A 101 9.33 1.44 -7.29
C TYR A 101 9.20 -0.09 -7.27
N PHE A 102 8.71 -0.65 -6.16
CA PHE A 102 8.52 -2.09 -6.00
C PHE A 102 7.55 -2.65 -7.04
N ILE A 103 6.39 -2.02 -7.25
CA ILE A 103 5.37 -2.47 -8.22
C ILE A 103 5.94 -2.50 -9.65
N LYS A 104 6.69 -1.45 -10.02
CA LYS A 104 7.33 -1.35 -11.34
C LYS A 104 8.32 -2.51 -11.60
N HIS A 105 9.06 -2.93 -10.58
CA HIS A 105 10.04 -4.01 -10.71
C HIS A 105 9.44 -5.40 -10.46
N SER A 106 8.36 -5.50 -9.70
CA SER A 106 7.64 -6.76 -9.44
C SER A 106 7.07 -7.36 -10.73
N SER A 107 6.52 -6.53 -11.62
CA SER A 107 6.01 -7.00 -12.92
C SER A 107 7.12 -7.60 -13.79
N TYR A 108 8.32 -7.00 -13.75
CA TYR A 108 9.50 -7.50 -14.44
C TYR A 108 9.99 -8.82 -13.82
N MET A 109 9.94 -8.96 -12.49
CA MET A 109 10.27 -10.21 -11.79
C MET A 109 9.27 -11.33 -12.10
N GLU A 110 7.98 -11.03 -12.12
CA GLU A 110 6.94 -11.99 -12.47
C GLU A 110 7.14 -12.53 -13.89
N ASN A 111 7.45 -11.65 -14.85
CA ASN A 111 7.74 -12.04 -16.22
C ASN A 111 9.01 -12.89 -16.33
N LEU A 112 10.08 -12.53 -15.60
CA LEU A 112 11.31 -13.32 -15.57
C LEU A 112 11.10 -14.72 -14.97
N MET A 113 10.29 -14.82 -13.90
CA MET A 113 9.90 -16.10 -13.30
C MET A 113 9.07 -16.96 -14.27
N LYS A 114 8.16 -16.35 -15.04
CA LYS A 114 7.35 -17.06 -16.04
C LYS A 114 8.16 -17.47 -17.27
N SER A 115 9.19 -16.71 -17.65
CA SER A 115 10.01 -16.99 -18.84
C SER A 115 11.19 -17.92 -18.60
N SER A 116 11.64 -18.08 -17.35
CA SER A 116 12.76 -18.96 -17.00
C SER A 116 12.28 -20.35 -16.60
N THR A 117 12.72 -21.36 -17.33
CA THR A 117 12.50 -22.78 -16.98
C THR A 117 13.45 -23.28 -15.89
N ASN A 118 14.51 -22.52 -15.57
CA ASN A 118 15.52 -22.91 -14.59
C ASN A 118 15.38 -22.08 -13.30
N GLN A 119 14.76 -22.69 -12.29
CA GLN A 119 14.49 -22.07 -10.97
C GLN A 119 15.77 -21.59 -10.27
N THR A 120 16.91 -22.25 -10.49
CA THR A 120 18.20 -21.86 -9.88
C THR A 120 18.70 -20.52 -10.40
N TYR A 121 18.56 -20.26 -11.71
CA TYR A 121 18.93 -18.97 -12.32
C TYR A 121 18.06 -17.82 -11.79
N VAL A 122 16.77 -18.07 -11.57
CA VAL A 122 15.84 -17.11 -10.97
C VAL A 122 16.23 -16.81 -9.52
N PHE A 123 16.62 -17.84 -8.75
CA PHE A 123 16.99 -17.70 -7.35
C PHE A 123 18.30 -16.93 -7.16
N ASP A 124 19.31 -17.20 -7.99
CA ASP A 124 20.59 -16.47 -7.97
C ASP A 124 20.42 -15.02 -8.45
N TYR A 125 19.59 -14.81 -9.47
CA TYR A 125 19.20 -13.48 -9.91
C TYR A 125 18.47 -12.71 -8.80
N TRP A 126 17.56 -13.35 -8.08
CA TRP A 126 16.83 -12.74 -6.97
C TRP A 126 17.80 -12.33 -5.84
N ASN A 127 18.70 -13.23 -5.42
CA ASN A 127 19.67 -12.95 -4.36
C ASN A 127 20.64 -11.80 -4.70
N GLN A 128 21.09 -11.72 -5.96
CA GLN A 128 21.94 -10.59 -6.39
C GLN A 128 21.16 -9.27 -6.50
N ASN A 129 19.92 -9.30 -6.98
CA ASN A 129 19.10 -8.10 -7.11
C ASN A 129 18.60 -7.56 -5.78
N ILE A 130 18.34 -8.40 -4.77
CA ILE A 130 17.94 -7.92 -3.42
C ILE A 130 19.00 -7.00 -2.80
N ASN A 131 20.28 -7.26 -3.02
CA ASN A 131 21.35 -6.37 -2.54
C ASN A 131 21.40 -5.04 -3.29
N MET A 132 21.14 -5.04 -4.59
CA MET A 132 21.00 -3.80 -5.39
C MET A 132 19.74 -3.01 -5.00
N LEU A 133 18.62 -3.71 -4.74
CA LEU A 133 17.36 -3.11 -4.26
C LEU A 133 17.53 -2.48 -2.88
N ASN A 134 18.27 -3.12 -1.98
CA ASN A 134 18.59 -2.54 -0.67
C ASN A 134 19.44 -1.27 -0.79
N GLN A 135 20.45 -1.25 -1.66
CA GLN A 135 21.24 -0.04 -1.93
C GLN A 135 20.41 1.06 -2.58
N GLN A 136 19.54 0.72 -3.53
CA GLN A 136 18.65 1.68 -4.18
C GLN A 136 17.61 2.25 -3.20
N ASN A 137 17.03 1.42 -2.32
CA ASN A 137 16.14 1.87 -1.25
C ASN A 137 16.83 2.87 -0.30
N ILE A 138 18.11 2.64 0.03
CA ILE A 138 18.90 3.57 0.86
C ILE A 138 19.16 4.90 0.12
N ASN A 139 19.62 4.85 -1.14
CA ASN A 139 19.88 6.06 -1.94
C ASN A 139 18.61 6.88 -2.14
N PHE A 140 17.50 6.19 -2.32
CA PHE A 140 16.20 6.79 -2.46
C PHE A 140 15.70 7.46 -1.19
N MET A 141 15.88 6.81 -0.03
CA MET A 141 15.59 7.41 1.26
C MET A 141 16.39 8.70 1.44
N GLN A 142 17.67 8.70 1.06
CA GLN A 142 18.50 9.91 1.08
C GLN A 142 17.96 10.99 0.13
N MET A 143 17.52 10.62 -1.06
CA MET A 143 16.93 11.54 -2.03
C MET A 143 15.62 12.15 -1.50
N ALA A 144 14.71 11.34 -0.95
CA ALA A 144 13.47 11.81 -0.35
C ALA A 144 13.72 12.76 0.83
N LEU A 145 14.66 12.41 1.72
CA LEU A 145 15.09 13.28 2.82
C LEU A 145 15.68 14.61 2.31
N SER A 146 16.50 14.56 1.25
CA SER A 146 17.08 15.76 0.65
C SER A 146 16.04 16.67 -0.01
N ALA A 147 15.06 16.09 -0.71
CA ALA A 147 13.99 16.83 -1.37
C ALA A 147 13.12 17.55 -0.33
N ILE A 148 12.74 16.86 0.75
CA ILE A 148 11.95 17.44 1.84
C ILE A 148 12.71 18.56 2.56
N ASN A 149 14.01 18.38 2.79
CA ASN A 149 14.86 19.43 3.34
C ASN A 149 14.97 20.64 2.39
N MET A 150 15.10 20.43 1.08
CA MET A 150 15.07 21.51 0.08
C MET A 150 13.73 22.25 0.02
N PHE A 151 12.60 21.55 0.16
CA PHE A 151 11.28 22.19 0.19
C PHE A 151 11.05 23.01 1.47
N ASN A 152 11.67 22.62 2.59
CA ASN A 152 11.58 23.38 3.84
C ASN A 152 12.54 24.59 3.88
N THR A 153 13.73 24.50 3.26
CA THR A 153 14.66 25.65 3.20
C THR A 153 14.18 26.77 2.27
N ASN A 154 13.41 26.45 1.23
CA ASN A 154 12.80 27.43 0.33
C ASN A 154 11.55 28.13 0.87
N LYS A 155 11.01 27.71 2.03
CA LYS A 155 9.89 28.40 2.72
C LYS A 155 10.36 29.42 3.77
N ASN A 156 11.65 29.44 4.11
CA ASN A 156 12.24 30.34 5.11
C ASN A 156 13.08 31.46 4.47
N LYS A 157 12.77 31.84 3.21
CA LYS A 157 13.33 32.99 2.50
C LYS A 157 12.21 33.90 2.03
#